data_AF-A0A2S8HFJ1-F1
#
_entry.id   AF-A0A2S8HFJ1-F1
#
_cell.length_a   1.000
_cell.length_b   1.000
_cell.length_c   1.000
_cell.angle_alpha   90.00
_cell.angle_beta   90.00
_cell.angle_gamma   90.00
#
_symmetry.space_group_name_H-M   'P 1'
#
loop_
_entity.id
_entity.type
_entity.pdbx_description
1 polymer ?
#
loop_
_entity_poly.entity_id
_entity_poly.type
_entity_poly.pdbx_seq_one_letter_code
_entity_poly.pdbx_strand_id
1 'polypeptide(L)'
;MKITDIVHNYPDGSRLTRGLCRVRSFVNGSGVVILLTDLGNKNDGQSVTNAVERIIKSLQVLGVVIGPATYLEHYEREDPRGDTFDIVTVNSPGGTQWETISRDQACQLMGCPLDELDERSWESGRIVAEADRLRFSRHRFFDSPYRGSNAVIKRRLEIEGGMISRAEVEELISAGAGERDLQALLKRDLSIFAETYAQPDDEYICFSEFPLADGYVDFVVLTGRSRMDVILIEVKGADFNLLNSDHYKEFNHKIHQAAGQLRSRLGHIYRELSTFRDHVHSARIRAERGDLIHNAFVGPHDGLEVDPQKDINIRTVLIGGRTVDDRAESAKRHDYEHHFTPPVRVESWDTWIRRLQRS
;
A
#
# COMPACT_ATOMS: atom_id res chain seq x y z
N MET A 1 20.74 27.64 -30.57
CA MET A 1 20.62 26.43 -31.41
C MET A 1 20.90 25.19 -30.57
N LYS A 2 20.02 24.18 -30.61
CA LYS A 2 20.23 22.89 -29.94
C LYS A 2 21.29 22.08 -30.69
N ILE A 3 22.27 21.54 -29.96
CA ILE A 3 23.40 20.78 -30.52
C ILE A 3 23.29 19.31 -30.18
N THR A 4 22.92 18.99 -28.94
CA THR A 4 22.79 17.61 -28.47
C THR A 4 21.55 17.44 -27.61
N ASP A 5 21.00 16.23 -27.64
CA ASP A 5 19.88 15.79 -26.82
C ASP A 5 20.04 14.30 -26.54
N ILE A 6 20.54 13.96 -25.36
CA ILE A 6 20.93 12.59 -24.98
C ILE A 6 20.36 12.20 -23.62
N VAL A 7 20.31 10.89 -23.36
CA VAL A 7 20.15 10.39 -21.99
C VAL A 7 21.54 10.14 -21.42
N HIS A 8 21.85 10.83 -20.32
CA HIS A 8 23.13 10.71 -19.65
C HIS A 8 23.07 9.74 -18.48
N ASN A 9 24.04 8.83 -18.45
CA ASN A 9 24.22 7.81 -17.44
C ASN A 9 25.27 8.26 -16.43
N TYR A 10 24.84 8.90 -15.35
CA TYR A 10 25.73 9.50 -14.35
C TYR A 10 25.97 8.60 -13.12
N PRO A 11 27.15 8.70 -12.48
CA PRO A 11 27.45 7.95 -11.27
C PRO A 11 26.67 8.48 -10.07
N ASP A 12 26.08 7.59 -9.28
CA ASP A 12 25.26 7.94 -8.13
C ASP A 12 25.89 7.52 -6.79
N GLY A 13 27.07 8.09 -6.50
CA GLY A 13 27.74 8.00 -5.18
C GLY A 13 28.37 6.65 -4.82
N SER A 14 27.82 5.52 -5.28
CA SER A 14 28.44 4.20 -5.17
C SER A 14 28.97 3.73 -6.52
N ARG A 15 29.88 2.75 -6.52
CA ARG A 15 30.46 2.19 -7.76
C ARG A 15 29.43 1.45 -8.64
N LEU A 16 28.28 1.07 -8.09
CA LEU A 16 27.29 0.21 -8.74
C LEU A 16 25.97 0.93 -9.05
N THR A 17 25.66 2.02 -8.36
CA THR A 17 24.44 2.82 -8.58
C THR A 17 24.72 3.96 -9.55
N ARG A 18 23.83 4.12 -10.51
CA ARG A 18 23.89 5.16 -11.54
C ARG A 18 22.49 5.72 -11.73
N GLY A 19 22.38 7.02 -11.94
CA GLY A 19 21.12 7.66 -12.30
C GLY A 19 21.03 7.92 -13.81
N LEU A 20 19.89 8.46 -14.22
CA LEU A 20 19.61 8.87 -15.60
C LEU A 20 18.96 10.23 -15.64
N CYS A 21 19.46 11.11 -16.51
CA CYS A 21 18.83 12.39 -16.82
C CYS A 21 18.90 12.65 -18.33
N ARG A 22 17.99 13.45 -18.86
CA ARG A 22 18.08 13.97 -20.24
C ARG A 22 18.94 15.22 -20.23
N VAL A 23 19.92 15.27 -21.12
CA VAL A 23 20.85 16.39 -21.26
C VAL A 23 20.67 16.99 -22.64
N ARG A 24 20.21 18.25 -22.66
CA ARG A 24 20.11 19.04 -23.88
C ARG A 24 21.14 20.16 -23.85
N SER A 25 21.95 20.28 -24.89
CA SER A 25 22.97 21.34 -24.99
C SER A 25 22.58 22.35 -26.06
N PHE A 26 22.69 23.62 -25.73
CA PHE A 26 22.37 24.75 -26.59
C PHE A 26 23.59 25.66 -26.72
N VAL A 27 23.78 26.19 -27.91
CA VAL A 27 24.82 27.20 -28.20
C VAL A 27 24.16 28.43 -28.78
N ASN A 28 24.52 29.59 -28.26
CA ASN A 28 24.13 30.91 -28.77
C ASN A 28 25.28 31.91 -28.59
N GLY A 29 25.03 33.18 -28.94
CA GLY A 29 26.03 34.25 -28.85
C GLY A 29 26.56 34.51 -27.43
N SER A 30 25.84 34.09 -26.39
CA SER A 30 26.21 34.25 -24.99
C SER A 30 27.00 33.07 -24.42
N GLY A 31 27.11 31.95 -25.14
CA GLY A 31 27.88 30.77 -24.74
C GLY A 31 27.12 29.46 -24.87
N VAL A 32 27.52 28.48 -24.06
CA VAL A 32 26.94 27.14 -24.00
C VAL A 32 25.99 27.04 -22.80
N VAL A 33 24.77 26.56 -23.03
CA VAL A 33 23.78 26.31 -21.98
C VAL A 33 23.39 24.84 -21.99
N ILE A 34 23.42 24.21 -20.81
CA ILE A 34 23.14 22.78 -20.61
C ILE A 34 21.89 22.64 -19.77
N LEU A 35 20.85 22.04 -20.34
CA LEU A 35 19.60 21.75 -19.64
C LEU A 35 19.61 20.29 -19.17
N LEU A 36 19.56 20.11 -17.85
CA LEU A 36 19.55 18.83 -17.15
C LEU A 36 18.12 18.53 -16.70
N THR A 37 17.45 17.63 -17.42
CA THR A 37 16.06 17.26 -17.14
C THR A 37 16.01 15.92 -16.39
N ASP A 38 15.38 15.89 -15.22
CA ASP A 38 15.13 14.63 -14.51
C ASP A 38 14.12 13.76 -15.28
N LEU A 39 14.37 12.45 -15.34
CA LEU A 39 13.54 11.50 -16.08
C LEU A 39 12.46 10.81 -15.21
N GLY A 40 12.23 11.32 -14.00
CA GLY A 40 11.20 10.83 -13.08
C GLY A 40 11.35 9.33 -12.81
N ASN A 41 10.29 8.56 -13.08
CA ASN A 41 10.29 7.10 -12.86
C ASN A 41 11.32 6.34 -13.71
N LYS A 42 11.88 6.95 -14.76
CA LYS A 42 12.96 6.36 -15.55
C LYS A 42 14.35 6.68 -14.99
N ASN A 43 14.47 7.63 -14.04
CA ASN A 43 15.68 7.83 -13.26
C ASN A 43 15.70 6.84 -12.08
N ASP A 44 16.57 5.85 -12.17
CA ASP A 44 16.74 4.76 -11.19
C ASP A 44 17.83 5.06 -10.13
N GLY A 45 18.34 6.29 -10.07
CA GLY A 45 19.30 6.77 -9.08
C GLY A 45 18.81 8.01 -8.33
N GLN A 46 19.71 8.73 -7.67
CA GLN A 46 19.40 10.01 -7.04
C GLN A 46 18.88 11.02 -8.06
N SER A 47 17.96 11.88 -7.61
CA SER A 47 17.42 12.99 -8.41
C SER A 47 18.52 13.89 -8.94
N VAL A 48 18.24 14.59 -10.05
CA VAL A 48 19.19 15.54 -10.67
C VAL A 48 19.73 16.54 -9.64
N THR A 49 18.88 17.09 -8.76
CA THR A 49 19.29 18.04 -7.71
C THR A 49 20.37 17.47 -6.79
N ASN A 50 20.18 16.24 -6.31
CA ASN A 50 21.12 15.61 -5.39
C ASN A 50 22.40 15.11 -6.08
N ALA A 51 22.36 14.93 -7.41
CA ALA A 51 23.47 14.44 -8.18
C ALA A 51 24.16 15.52 -9.04
N VAL A 52 23.71 16.78 -9.00
CA VAL A 52 24.05 17.79 -10.00
C VAL A 52 25.55 18.04 -10.14
N GLU A 53 26.29 18.12 -9.03
CA GLU A 53 27.75 18.27 -9.05
C GLU A 53 28.45 17.10 -9.76
N ARG A 54 27.97 15.88 -9.53
CA ARG A 54 28.49 14.66 -10.17
C ARG A 54 28.08 14.58 -11.63
N ILE A 55 26.87 15.01 -11.96
CA ILE A 55 26.38 15.10 -13.35
C ILE A 55 27.27 16.05 -14.13
N ILE A 56 27.46 17.28 -13.66
CA ILE A 56 28.31 18.31 -14.28
C ILE A 56 29.74 17.79 -14.45
N LYS A 57 30.34 17.26 -13.39
CA LYS A 57 31.69 16.70 -13.45
C LYS A 57 31.79 15.54 -14.45
N SER A 58 30.79 14.65 -14.50
CA SER A 58 30.75 13.52 -15.43
C SER A 58 30.66 13.99 -16.88
N LEU A 59 29.80 14.98 -17.18
CA LEU A 59 29.66 15.56 -18.51
C LEU A 59 30.96 16.21 -19.01
N GLN A 60 31.69 16.90 -18.12
CA GLN A 60 33.00 17.47 -18.41
C GLN A 60 34.07 16.39 -18.65
N VAL A 61 34.13 15.37 -17.79
CA VAL A 61 35.11 14.27 -17.93
C VAL A 61 34.89 13.46 -19.20
N LEU A 62 33.63 13.26 -19.61
CA LEU A 62 33.30 12.57 -20.86
C LEU A 62 33.47 13.45 -22.11
N GLY A 63 33.77 14.73 -21.95
CA GLY A 63 33.89 15.68 -23.06
C GLY A 63 32.56 16.02 -23.75
N VAL A 64 31.43 15.74 -23.10
CA VAL A 64 30.10 16.15 -23.59
C VAL A 64 29.95 17.67 -23.50
N VAL A 65 30.53 18.27 -22.45
CA VAL A 65 30.59 19.71 -22.25
C VAL A 65 32.05 20.14 -22.16
N ILE A 66 32.47 21.03 -23.06
CA ILE A 66 33.84 21.52 -23.15
C ILE A 66 33.84 23.01 -22.83
N GLY A 67 34.63 23.42 -21.84
CA GLY A 67 34.75 24.82 -21.42
C GLY A 67 33.62 25.28 -20.48
N PRO A 68 33.54 26.59 -20.20
CA PRO A 68 32.51 27.18 -19.35
C PRO A 68 31.12 27.02 -19.97
N ALA A 69 30.14 26.60 -19.17
CA ALA A 69 28.75 26.48 -19.57
C ALA A 69 27.82 26.88 -18.41
N THR A 70 26.66 27.42 -18.76
CA THR A 70 25.57 27.64 -17.80
C THR A 70 24.73 26.37 -17.69
N TYR A 71 24.53 25.88 -16.47
CA TYR A 71 23.72 24.69 -16.22
C TYR A 71 22.34 25.09 -15.71
N LEU A 72 21.31 24.50 -16.31
CA LEU A 72 19.92 24.66 -15.91
C LEU A 72 19.41 23.30 -15.44
N GLU A 73 18.98 23.22 -14.20
CA GLU A 73 18.17 22.10 -13.70
C GLU A 73 16.72 22.28 -14.15
N HIS A 74 16.08 21.18 -14.53
CA HIS A 74 14.73 21.18 -15.06
C HIS A 74 13.94 19.96 -14.60
N TYR A 75 12.71 20.19 -14.13
CA TYR A 75 11.74 19.14 -13.82
C TYR A 75 10.46 19.36 -14.62
N GLU A 76 10.11 18.35 -15.43
CA GLU A 76 8.88 18.33 -16.22
C GLU A 76 7.66 18.05 -15.33
N ARG A 77 6.56 18.77 -15.58
CA ARG A 77 5.22 18.50 -15.01
C ARG A 77 4.28 17.96 -16.09
N GLU A 78 3.06 17.55 -15.71
CA GLU A 78 2.06 17.16 -16.72
C GLU A 78 1.77 18.30 -17.71
N ASP A 79 1.65 19.54 -17.21
CA ASP A 79 1.52 20.76 -18.03
C ASP A 79 2.90 21.45 -18.20
N PRO A 80 3.38 21.71 -19.44
CA PRO A 80 4.60 22.48 -19.73
C PRO A 80 4.72 23.83 -19.07
N ARG A 81 3.60 24.45 -18.67
CA ARG A 81 3.61 25.73 -17.97
C ARG A 81 3.97 25.59 -16.49
N GLY A 82 3.90 24.37 -15.95
CA GLY A 82 4.25 24.06 -14.57
C GLY A 82 5.70 23.63 -14.35
N ASP A 83 6.49 23.52 -15.41
CA ASP A 83 7.90 23.11 -15.33
C ASP A 83 8.71 24.06 -14.45
N THR A 84 9.68 23.51 -13.72
CA THR A 84 10.58 24.30 -12.87
C THR A 84 11.97 24.37 -13.50
N PHE A 85 12.60 25.53 -13.43
CA PHE A 85 13.92 25.80 -13.97
C PHE A 85 14.79 26.51 -12.94
N ASP A 86 15.99 26.02 -12.73
CA ASP A 86 16.93 26.60 -11.79
C ASP A 86 18.32 26.71 -12.42
N ILE A 87 18.92 27.90 -12.38
CA ILE A 87 20.34 28.08 -12.73
C ILE A 87 21.16 27.45 -11.62
N VAL A 88 22.05 26.53 -12.00
CA VAL A 88 22.93 25.83 -11.05
C VAL A 88 24.31 26.46 -11.07
N THR A 89 24.71 27.00 -9.92
CA THR A 89 26.05 27.54 -9.70
C THR A 89 26.80 26.67 -8.70
N VAL A 90 27.84 25.98 -9.16
CA VAL A 90 28.69 25.13 -8.30
C VAL A 90 29.85 25.97 -7.76
N ASN A 91 29.75 26.43 -6.51
CA ASN A 91 30.76 27.25 -5.85
C ASN A 91 31.54 26.43 -4.81
N SER A 92 32.85 26.31 -4.98
CA SER A 92 33.74 25.82 -3.90
C SER A 92 34.30 27.02 -3.14
N PRO A 93 34.12 27.18 -1.80
CA PRO A 93 33.62 26.21 -0.81
C PRO A 93 32.15 26.40 -0.35
N GLY A 94 31.37 27.27 -1.01
CA GLY A 94 30.02 27.66 -0.59
C GLY A 94 28.90 26.66 -0.87
N GLY A 95 29.21 25.51 -1.49
CA GLY A 95 28.24 24.53 -1.96
C GLY A 95 27.59 24.92 -3.27
N THR A 96 26.73 24.04 -3.79
CA THR A 96 25.92 24.32 -4.97
C THR A 96 24.75 25.24 -4.62
N GLN A 97 24.47 26.21 -5.48
CA GLN A 97 23.37 27.16 -5.35
C GLN A 97 22.44 27.05 -6.55
N TRP A 98 21.15 27.22 -6.29
CA TRP A 98 20.08 27.20 -7.27
C TRP A 98 19.40 28.57 -7.29
N GLU A 99 19.29 29.15 -8.47
CA GLU A 99 18.53 30.38 -8.70
C GLU A 99 17.35 30.04 -9.62
N THR A 100 16.14 30.06 -9.06
CA THR A 100 14.92 29.77 -9.81
C THR A 100 14.66 30.86 -10.85
N ILE A 101 14.41 30.44 -12.08
CA ILE A 101 14.11 31.31 -13.21
C ILE A 101 12.78 30.92 -13.86
N SER A 102 12.16 31.87 -14.57
CA SER A 102 10.96 31.60 -15.34
C SER A 102 11.29 30.80 -16.61
N ARG A 103 10.26 30.14 -17.16
CA ARG A 103 10.35 29.46 -18.46
C ARG A 103 10.82 30.40 -19.58
N ASP A 104 10.32 31.64 -19.62
CA ASP A 104 10.73 32.64 -20.61
C ASP A 104 12.23 32.98 -20.47
N GLN A 105 12.73 33.12 -19.24
CA GLN A 105 14.15 33.36 -18.97
C GLN A 105 15.00 32.17 -19.39
N ALA A 106 14.56 30.93 -19.10
CA ALA A 106 15.25 29.72 -19.54
C ALA A 106 15.36 29.68 -21.08
N CYS A 107 14.27 29.93 -21.81
CA CYS A 107 14.29 29.98 -23.28
C CYS A 107 15.19 31.09 -23.84
N GLN A 108 15.19 32.27 -23.21
CA GLN A 108 16.11 33.36 -23.57
C GLN A 108 17.57 32.95 -23.38
N LEU A 109 17.91 32.31 -22.26
CA LEU A 109 19.25 31.81 -21.99
C LEU A 109 19.68 30.74 -22.99
N MET A 110 18.80 29.81 -23.35
CA MET A 110 19.07 28.76 -24.34
C MET A 110 19.08 29.30 -25.79
N GLY A 111 18.43 30.44 -26.04
CA GLY A 111 18.21 30.98 -27.37
C GLY A 111 17.34 30.04 -28.21
N CYS A 112 16.26 29.53 -27.63
CA CYS A 112 15.30 28.62 -28.26
C CYS A 112 13.86 29.17 -28.19
N PRO A 113 12.97 28.75 -29.09
CA PRO A 113 11.55 29.06 -28.98
C PRO A 113 10.90 28.35 -27.78
N LEU A 114 9.73 28.83 -27.35
CA LEU A 114 9.03 28.29 -26.17
C LEU A 114 8.60 26.83 -26.35
N ASP A 115 8.22 26.44 -27.56
CA ASP A 115 7.76 25.10 -27.92
C ASP A 115 8.83 24.01 -27.81
N GLU A 116 10.11 24.37 -27.80
CA GLU A 116 11.23 23.45 -27.53
C GLU A 116 11.12 22.76 -26.15
N LEU A 117 10.43 23.38 -25.20
CA LEU A 117 10.20 22.82 -23.86
C LEU A 117 8.88 22.06 -23.74
N ASP A 118 8.03 22.07 -24.77
CA ASP A 118 6.77 21.31 -24.77
C ASP A 118 6.99 19.83 -25.07
N GLU A 119 8.09 19.45 -25.75
CA GLU A 119 8.41 18.04 -26.02
C GLU A 119 8.81 17.29 -24.74
N ARG A 120 7.87 16.50 -24.21
CA ARG A 120 8.08 15.72 -22.99
C ARG A 120 9.04 14.57 -23.18
N SER A 121 9.87 14.35 -22.16
CA SER A 121 10.85 13.27 -22.18
C SER A 121 10.19 11.88 -22.27
N TRP A 122 8.99 11.71 -21.71
CA TRP A 122 8.20 10.47 -21.82
C TRP A 122 7.46 10.30 -23.15
N GLU A 123 7.23 11.37 -23.91
CA GLU A 123 6.61 11.30 -25.26
C GLU A 123 7.65 11.05 -26.35
N SER A 124 8.90 11.45 -26.10
CA SER A 124 10.01 11.22 -27.02
C SER A 124 10.44 9.76 -27.00
N GLY A 125 9.91 8.95 -27.92
CA GLY A 125 10.19 7.51 -28.00
C GLY A 125 11.68 7.17 -28.07
N ARG A 126 12.50 8.07 -28.65
CA ARG A 126 13.97 7.95 -28.67
C ARG A 126 14.58 8.06 -27.26
N ILE A 127 14.13 9.03 -26.46
CA ILE A 127 14.62 9.24 -25.08
C ILE A 127 14.18 8.08 -24.18
N VAL A 128 12.93 7.65 -24.30
CA VAL A 128 12.39 6.51 -23.55
C VAL A 128 13.17 5.23 -23.87
N ALA A 129 13.35 4.91 -25.16
CA ALA A 129 14.07 3.72 -25.57
C ALA A 129 15.55 3.73 -25.11
N GLU A 130 16.20 4.90 -25.14
CA GLU A 130 17.56 5.05 -24.67
C GLU A 130 17.68 4.87 -23.15
N ALA A 131 16.77 5.48 -22.38
CA ALA A 131 16.71 5.32 -20.93
C ALA A 131 16.49 3.86 -20.54
N ASP A 132 15.55 3.18 -21.19
CA ASP A 132 15.28 1.76 -20.94
C ASP A 132 16.44 0.86 -21.34
N ARG A 133 17.09 1.13 -22.48
CA ARG A 133 18.31 0.42 -22.88
C ARG A 133 19.39 0.54 -21.80
N LEU A 134 19.60 1.73 -21.25
CA LEU A 134 20.57 1.95 -20.17
C LEU A 134 20.16 1.23 -18.88
N ARG A 135 18.89 1.30 -18.46
CA ARG A 135 18.36 0.61 -17.27
C ARG A 135 18.53 -0.91 -17.38
N PHE A 136 18.08 -1.49 -18.49
CA PHE A 136 18.17 -2.95 -18.72
C PHE A 136 19.59 -3.45 -18.94
N SER A 137 20.50 -2.60 -19.43
CA SER A 137 21.92 -2.96 -19.52
C SER A 137 22.57 -3.14 -18.14
N ARG A 138 22.09 -2.40 -17.13
CA ARG A 138 22.56 -2.50 -15.73
C ARG A 138 21.90 -3.65 -15.00
N HIS A 139 20.58 -3.78 -15.14
CA HIS A 139 19.80 -4.82 -14.45
C HIS A 139 18.75 -5.42 -15.39
N ARG A 140 19.10 -6.56 -15.98
CA ARG A 140 18.30 -7.23 -17.02
C ARG A 140 16.91 -7.69 -16.56
N PHE A 141 16.69 -7.72 -15.24
CA PHE A 141 15.46 -8.14 -14.59
C PHE A 141 14.79 -7.01 -13.79
N PHE A 142 15.11 -5.73 -14.07
CA PHE A 142 14.59 -4.59 -13.29
C PHE A 142 13.05 -4.56 -13.24
N ASP A 143 12.40 -4.92 -14.34
CA ASP A 143 10.94 -5.04 -14.45
C ASP A 143 10.45 -6.49 -14.31
N SER A 144 11.30 -7.42 -13.84
CA SER A 144 10.84 -8.78 -13.58
C SER A 144 10.03 -8.81 -12.29
N PRO A 145 8.83 -9.41 -12.31
CA PRO A 145 8.04 -9.56 -11.09
C PRO A 145 8.84 -10.38 -10.09
N TYR A 146 9.00 -9.84 -8.87
CA TYR A 146 9.60 -10.56 -7.77
C TYR A 146 8.78 -11.84 -7.52
N ARG A 147 9.40 -13.00 -7.75
CA ARG A 147 8.79 -14.27 -7.35
C ARG A 147 9.03 -14.42 -5.85
N GLY A 148 7.94 -14.48 -5.08
CA GLY A 148 8.00 -14.85 -3.66
C GLY A 148 8.74 -16.19 -3.46
N SER A 149 9.11 -16.51 -2.22
CA SER A 149 9.80 -17.78 -1.95
C SER A 149 8.92 -18.97 -2.37
N ASN A 150 9.55 -20.08 -2.76
CA ASN A 150 8.80 -21.29 -3.13
C ASN A 150 7.87 -21.78 -2.00
N ALA A 151 8.24 -21.53 -0.74
CA ALA A 151 7.40 -21.84 0.42
C ALA A 151 6.11 -21.01 0.42
N VAL A 152 6.22 -19.69 0.22
CA VAL A 152 5.06 -18.78 0.15
C VAL A 152 4.16 -19.15 -1.03
N ILE A 153 4.73 -19.42 -2.21
CA ILE A 153 3.97 -19.82 -3.40
C ILE A 153 3.23 -21.14 -3.15
N LYS A 154 3.92 -22.14 -2.60
CA LYS A 154 3.32 -23.43 -2.27
C LYS A 154 2.17 -23.27 -1.27
N ARG A 155 2.39 -22.50 -0.20
CA ARG A 155 1.37 -22.26 0.82
C ARG A 155 0.15 -21.54 0.25
N ARG A 156 0.36 -20.55 -0.62
CA ARG A 156 -0.75 -19.86 -1.31
C ARG A 156 -1.58 -20.84 -2.15
N LEU A 157 -0.94 -21.70 -2.93
CA LEU A 157 -1.63 -22.74 -3.72
C LEU A 157 -2.38 -23.76 -2.84
N GLU A 158 -1.80 -24.14 -1.69
CA GLU A 158 -2.47 -25.02 -0.72
C GLU A 158 -3.73 -24.38 -0.14
N ILE A 159 -3.67 -23.07 0.18
CA ILE A 159 -4.81 -22.29 0.67
C ILE A 159 -5.87 -22.21 -0.44
N GLU A 160 -5.48 -21.79 -1.65
CA GLU A 160 -6.38 -21.70 -2.82
C GLU A 160 -7.10 -23.02 -3.12
N GLY A 161 -6.41 -24.16 -2.98
CA GLY A 161 -7.01 -25.48 -3.17
C GLY A 161 -8.03 -25.89 -2.12
N GLY A 162 -8.04 -25.25 -0.94
CA GLY A 162 -8.95 -25.54 0.17
C GLY A 162 -10.02 -24.48 0.42
N MET A 163 -10.05 -23.41 -0.37
CA MET A 163 -10.97 -22.29 -0.16
C MET A 163 -12.43 -22.72 -0.36
N ILE A 164 -13.30 -22.29 0.55
CA ILE A 164 -14.74 -22.30 0.28
C ILE A 164 -15.04 -21.25 -0.78
N SER A 165 -15.91 -21.58 -1.73
CA SER A 165 -16.29 -20.65 -2.80
C SER A 165 -17.18 -19.53 -2.27
N ARG A 166 -17.19 -18.39 -2.97
CA ARG A 166 -18.14 -17.32 -2.66
C ARG A 166 -19.59 -17.80 -2.81
N ALA A 167 -19.84 -18.62 -3.83
CA ALA A 167 -21.16 -19.19 -4.10
C ALA A 167 -21.71 -20.04 -2.93
N GLU A 168 -20.88 -20.85 -2.27
CA GLU A 168 -21.29 -21.64 -1.09
C GLU A 168 -21.78 -20.73 0.05
N VAL A 169 -21.11 -19.59 0.27
CA VAL A 169 -21.49 -18.64 1.31
C VAL A 169 -22.78 -17.89 0.90
N GLU A 170 -22.89 -17.46 -0.36
CA GLU A 170 -24.10 -16.81 -0.91
C GLU A 170 -25.33 -17.72 -0.84
N GLU A 171 -25.16 -19.02 -1.07
CA GLU A 171 -26.24 -20.01 -0.97
C GLU A 171 -26.78 -20.11 0.46
N LEU A 172 -25.91 -20.25 1.47
CA LEU A 172 -26.33 -20.28 2.87
C LEU A 172 -27.00 -18.97 3.30
N ILE A 173 -26.43 -17.83 2.91
CA ILE A 173 -27.01 -16.52 3.21
C ILE A 173 -28.41 -16.42 2.58
N SER A 174 -28.56 -16.83 1.32
CA SER A 174 -29.83 -16.80 0.58
C SER A 174 -30.89 -17.75 1.13
N ALA A 175 -30.47 -18.88 1.68
CA ALA A 175 -31.33 -19.82 2.39
C ALA A 175 -31.77 -19.32 3.78
N GLY A 176 -31.25 -18.18 4.25
CA GLY A 176 -31.54 -17.67 5.59
C GLY A 176 -30.91 -18.51 6.69
N ALA A 177 -29.68 -19.00 6.47
CA ALA A 177 -28.97 -19.87 7.41
C ALA A 177 -28.82 -19.24 8.80
N GLY A 178 -28.94 -20.08 9.83
CA GLY A 178 -28.73 -19.67 11.21
C GLY A 178 -27.25 -19.48 11.55
N GLU A 179 -26.97 -18.94 12.73
CA GLU A 179 -25.60 -18.69 13.23
C GLU A 179 -24.74 -19.96 13.20
N ARG A 180 -25.29 -21.10 13.63
CA ARG A 180 -24.57 -22.38 13.69
C ARG A 180 -24.10 -22.87 12.32
N ASP A 181 -24.95 -22.76 11.31
CA ASP A 181 -24.64 -23.26 9.96
C ASP A 181 -23.56 -22.40 9.29
N LEU A 182 -23.66 -21.07 9.46
CA LEU A 182 -22.67 -20.13 8.95
C LEU A 182 -21.33 -20.31 9.66
N GLN A 183 -21.31 -20.46 10.98
CA GLN A 183 -20.08 -20.75 11.72
C GLN A 183 -19.45 -22.08 11.29
N ALA A 184 -20.25 -23.12 11.04
CA ALA A 184 -19.74 -24.40 10.58
C ALA A 184 -19.08 -24.31 9.20
N LEU A 185 -19.66 -23.53 8.28
CA LEU A 185 -19.05 -23.27 6.97
C LEU A 185 -17.75 -22.48 7.11
N LEU A 186 -17.77 -21.36 7.83
CA LEU A 186 -16.61 -20.47 7.98
C LEU A 186 -15.43 -21.14 8.68
N LYS A 187 -15.68 -22.06 9.62
CA LYS A 187 -14.61 -22.84 10.28
C LYS A 187 -13.86 -23.79 9.34
N ARG A 188 -14.43 -24.14 8.17
CA ARG A 188 -13.74 -24.97 7.17
C ARG A 188 -12.60 -24.20 6.48
N ASP A 189 -12.73 -22.89 6.38
CA ASP A 189 -11.76 -22.03 5.71
C ASP A 189 -11.69 -20.66 6.36
N LEU A 190 -10.69 -20.48 7.22
CA LEU A 190 -10.48 -19.23 7.93
C LEU A 190 -9.82 -18.14 7.07
N SER A 191 -9.25 -18.48 5.90
CA SER A 191 -8.63 -17.49 5.00
C SER A 191 -9.63 -16.44 4.50
N ILE A 192 -10.92 -16.74 4.56
CA ILE A 192 -12.01 -15.83 4.15
C ILE A 192 -12.04 -14.53 4.95
N PHE A 193 -11.64 -14.56 6.22
CA PHE A 193 -11.55 -13.36 7.03
C PHE A 193 -10.33 -12.52 6.66
N ALA A 194 -9.24 -13.17 6.24
CA ALA A 194 -8.02 -12.48 5.86
C ALA A 194 -8.19 -11.64 4.60
N GLU A 195 -8.98 -12.09 3.61
CA GLU A 195 -9.27 -11.30 2.39
C GLU A 195 -9.85 -9.92 2.67
N THR A 196 -10.61 -9.79 3.77
CA THR A 196 -11.28 -8.53 4.12
C THR A 196 -10.47 -7.70 5.13
N TYR A 197 -9.66 -8.36 5.96
CA TYR A 197 -9.11 -7.74 7.17
C TYR A 197 -7.60 -7.82 7.32
N ALA A 198 -6.90 -8.67 6.56
CA ALA A 198 -5.45 -8.75 6.61
C ALA A 198 -4.82 -7.55 5.91
N GLN A 199 -3.80 -6.99 6.55
CA GLN A 199 -2.96 -5.95 5.98
C GLN A 199 -1.59 -6.02 6.67
N PRO A 200 -0.48 -6.20 5.94
CA PRO A 200 -0.39 -6.47 4.49
C PRO A 200 -1.08 -7.76 4.05
N ASP A 201 -1.37 -7.88 2.75
CA ASP A 201 -1.93 -9.10 2.17
C ASP A 201 -1.00 -10.29 2.45
N ASP A 202 -1.58 -11.48 2.59
CA ASP A 202 -0.87 -12.75 2.88
C ASP A 202 -0.15 -12.86 4.23
N GLU A 203 -0.22 -11.84 5.08
CA GLU A 203 0.38 -11.83 6.42
C GLU A 203 -0.68 -11.84 7.51
N TYR A 204 -1.17 -13.03 7.81
CA TYR A 204 -2.22 -13.19 8.80
C TYR A 204 -2.13 -14.52 9.53
N ILE A 205 -2.71 -14.54 10.73
CA ILE A 205 -3.04 -15.76 11.46
C ILE A 205 -4.49 -15.66 11.89
N CYS A 206 -5.30 -16.61 11.46
CA CYS A 206 -6.71 -16.70 11.83
C CYS A 206 -6.92 -17.78 12.89
N PHE A 207 -7.85 -17.54 13.81
CA PHE A 207 -8.28 -18.50 14.81
C PHE A 207 -9.81 -18.59 14.80
N SER A 208 -10.33 -19.73 15.22
CA SER A 208 -11.76 -19.90 15.52
C SER A 208 -11.95 -20.28 16.98
N GLU A 209 -13.03 -19.82 17.61
CA GLU A 209 -13.32 -20.09 19.03
C GLU A 209 -12.14 -19.68 19.92
N PHE A 210 -11.66 -18.45 19.74
CA PHE A 210 -10.49 -17.94 20.44
C PHE A 210 -10.83 -17.63 21.90
N PRO A 211 -10.14 -18.22 22.89
CA PRO A 211 -10.45 -17.99 24.30
C PRO A 211 -10.23 -16.53 24.69
N LEU A 212 -11.21 -15.93 25.36
CA LEU A 212 -11.11 -14.56 25.85
C LEU A 212 -11.98 -14.39 27.10
N ALA A 213 -11.34 -13.99 28.20
CA ALA A 213 -11.96 -13.94 29.52
C ALA A 213 -12.64 -15.28 29.85
N ASP A 214 -13.91 -15.27 30.26
CA ASP A 214 -14.67 -16.48 30.63
C ASP A 214 -15.38 -17.16 29.46
N GLY A 215 -15.02 -16.83 28.21
CA GLY A 215 -15.67 -17.37 27.03
C GLY A 215 -14.76 -17.39 25.80
N TYR A 216 -15.39 -17.33 24.63
CA TYR A 216 -14.71 -17.40 23.34
C TYR A 216 -15.24 -16.30 22.42
N VAL A 217 -14.38 -15.82 21.52
CA VAL A 217 -14.75 -15.02 20.34
C VAL A 217 -14.83 -15.96 19.14
N ASP A 218 -15.83 -15.80 18.28
CA ASP A 218 -16.06 -16.73 17.17
C ASP A 218 -14.83 -16.85 16.26
N PHE A 219 -14.26 -15.71 15.84
CA PHE A 219 -13.06 -15.68 15.02
C PHE A 219 -12.12 -14.54 15.40
N VAL A 220 -10.82 -14.75 15.22
CA VAL A 220 -9.79 -13.73 15.44
C VAL A 220 -8.83 -13.69 14.26
N VAL A 221 -8.48 -12.50 13.78
CA VAL A 221 -7.41 -12.28 12.80
C VAL A 221 -6.30 -11.48 13.45
N LEU A 222 -5.08 -12.02 13.42
CA LEU A 222 -3.84 -11.32 13.75
C LEU A 222 -3.14 -10.93 12.45
N THR A 223 -2.74 -9.66 12.32
CA THR A 223 -2.06 -9.13 11.12
C THR A 223 -1.12 -7.98 11.47
N GLY A 224 -0.21 -7.62 10.55
CA GLY A 224 0.65 -6.44 10.64
C GLY A 224 2.16 -6.76 10.65
N ARG A 225 2.99 -5.72 10.53
CA ARG A 225 4.48 -5.81 10.49
C ARG A 225 5.23 -4.96 11.51
N SER A 226 4.55 -4.14 12.31
CA SER A 226 5.22 -3.27 13.30
C SER A 226 4.52 -3.39 14.64
N ARG A 227 3.24 -3.02 14.67
CA ARG A 227 2.31 -3.36 15.74
C ARG A 227 1.39 -4.45 15.23
N MET A 228 0.90 -5.28 16.15
CA MET A 228 -0.08 -6.30 15.82
C MET A 228 -1.48 -5.70 15.85
N ASP A 229 -2.22 -5.87 14.76
CA ASP A 229 -3.66 -5.65 14.72
C ASP A 229 -4.35 -6.95 15.11
N VAL A 230 -5.16 -6.89 16.17
CA VAL A 230 -5.97 -7.98 16.71
C VAL A 230 -7.43 -7.67 16.40
N ILE A 231 -8.02 -8.45 15.50
CA ILE A 231 -9.38 -8.22 14.99
C ILE A 231 -10.28 -9.30 15.55
N LEU A 232 -11.19 -8.92 16.46
CA LEU A 232 -12.15 -9.82 17.09
C LEU A 232 -13.45 -9.80 16.28
N ILE A 233 -13.90 -10.95 15.81
CA ILE A 233 -15.05 -11.08 14.91
C ILE A 233 -16.10 -11.96 15.59
N GLU A 234 -17.30 -11.43 15.76
CA GLU A 234 -18.48 -12.19 16.17
C GLU A 234 -19.44 -12.33 14.97
N VAL A 235 -20.04 -13.50 14.82
CA VAL A 235 -20.93 -13.82 13.70
C VAL A 235 -22.32 -14.16 14.21
N LYS A 236 -23.34 -13.66 13.50
CA LYS A 236 -24.77 -13.97 13.70
C LYS A 236 -25.40 -14.49 12.42
N GLY A 237 -26.56 -15.11 12.55
CA GLY A 237 -27.30 -15.71 11.44
C GLY A 237 -27.67 -14.73 10.31
N ALA A 238 -28.03 -15.30 9.16
CA ALA A 238 -28.65 -14.61 8.03
C ALA A 238 -30.18 -14.75 8.06
N ASP A 239 -30.74 -15.31 9.13
CA ASP A 239 -32.16 -15.61 9.36
C ASP A 239 -33.00 -14.38 9.81
N PHE A 240 -32.41 -13.18 9.78
CA PHE A 240 -33.06 -11.93 10.20
C PHE A 240 -32.52 -10.73 9.41
N ASN A 241 -33.25 -9.61 9.43
CA ASN A 241 -32.80 -8.36 8.81
C ASN A 241 -31.94 -7.55 9.78
N LEU A 242 -30.89 -6.88 9.26
CA LEU A 242 -29.97 -6.09 10.08
C LEU A 242 -30.72 -5.00 10.88
N LEU A 243 -31.66 -4.32 10.22
CA LEU A 243 -32.58 -3.37 10.85
C LEU A 243 -33.98 -3.95 10.97
N ASN A 244 -34.68 -3.58 12.04
CA ASN A 244 -36.09 -3.91 12.21
C ASN A 244 -36.94 -3.14 11.20
N SER A 245 -38.07 -3.73 10.81
CA SER A 245 -39.04 -3.14 9.87
C SER A 245 -39.86 -1.98 10.48
N ASP A 246 -39.56 -1.59 11.71
CA ASP A 246 -40.28 -0.54 12.44
C ASP A 246 -39.88 0.86 11.95
N HIS A 247 -40.74 1.85 12.24
CA HIS A 247 -40.58 3.24 11.79
C HIS A 247 -39.24 3.89 12.22
N TYR A 248 -38.61 3.38 13.28
CA TYR A 248 -37.33 3.87 13.80
C TYR A 248 -36.09 3.20 13.19
N LYS A 249 -36.26 2.14 12.37
CA LYS A 249 -35.18 1.37 11.74
C LYS A 249 -34.01 1.07 12.70
N GLU A 250 -34.33 0.56 13.89
CA GLU A 250 -33.31 0.17 14.90
C GLU A 250 -32.62 -1.15 14.52
N PHE A 251 -31.43 -1.39 15.06
CA PHE A 251 -30.76 -2.68 14.88
C PHE A 251 -31.56 -3.80 15.52
N ASN A 252 -31.46 -4.98 14.91
CA ASN A 252 -32.06 -6.17 15.48
C ASN A 252 -31.51 -6.47 16.89
N HIS A 253 -32.35 -6.97 17.80
CA HIS A 253 -31.93 -7.30 19.17
C HIS A 253 -30.75 -8.28 19.23
N LYS A 254 -30.62 -9.19 18.25
CA LYS A 254 -29.47 -10.12 18.12
C LYS A 254 -28.14 -9.36 17.93
N ILE A 255 -28.16 -8.27 17.17
CA ILE A 255 -27.00 -7.40 16.93
C ILE A 255 -26.64 -6.62 18.19
N HIS A 256 -27.64 -6.08 18.90
CA HIS A 256 -27.41 -5.41 20.18
C HIS A 256 -26.82 -6.35 21.23
N GLN A 257 -27.32 -7.58 21.32
CA GLN A 257 -26.79 -8.60 22.24
C GLN A 257 -25.32 -8.93 21.92
N ALA A 258 -25.02 -9.21 20.64
CA ALA A 258 -23.67 -9.53 20.20
C ALA A 258 -22.68 -8.37 20.41
N ALA A 259 -23.10 -7.14 20.11
CA ALA A 259 -22.29 -5.96 20.39
C ALA A 259 -22.07 -5.74 21.90
N GLY A 260 -23.06 -6.09 22.74
CA GLY A 260 -22.92 -6.10 24.19
C GLY A 260 -21.89 -7.12 24.67
N GLN A 261 -21.88 -8.32 24.10
CA GLN A 261 -20.88 -9.36 24.38
C GLN A 261 -19.47 -8.90 24.01
N LEU A 262 -19.28 -8.38 22.79
CA LEU A 262 -17.99 -7.83 22.35
C LEU A 262 -17.52 -6.70 23.27
N ARG A 263 -18.41 -5.79 23.68
CA ARG A 263 -18.07 -4.70 24.62
C ARG A 263 -17.66 -5.21 25.99
N SER A 264 -18.36 -6.21 26.53
CA SER A 264 -17.98 -6.83 27.80
C SER A 264 -16.56 -7.39 27.70
N ARG A 265 -16.27 -8.17 26.64
CA ARG A 265 -14.94 -8.73 26.35
C ARG A 265 -13.87 -7.64 26.20
N LEU A 266 -14.14 -6.56 25.46
CA LEU A 266 -13.24 -5.40 25.38
C LEU A 266 -12.97 -4.78 26.74
N GLY A 267 -13.99 -4.65 27.59
CA GLY A 267 -13.83 -4.17 28.96
C GLY A 267 -12.84 -5.02 29.76
N HIS A 268 -12.84 -6.35 29.59
CA HIS A 268 -11.83 -7.22 30.19
C HIS A 268 -10.44 -6.97 29.62
N ILE A 269 -10.33 -6.86 28.29
CA ILE A 269 -9.05 -6.59 27.64
C ILE A 269 -8.43 -5.27 28.10
N TYR A 270 -9.19 -4.17 28.14
CA TYR A 270 -8.63 -2.87 28.52
C TYR A 270 -8.26 -2.77 30.00
N ARG A 271 -8.90 -3.56 30.88
CA ARG A 271 -8.48 -3.67 32.29
C ARG A 271 -7.16 -4.39 32.46
N GLU A 272 -6.89 -5.38 31.60
CA GLU A 272 -5.69 -6.24 31.67
C GLU A 272 -4.96 -6.30 30.32
N LEU A 273 -4.67 -5.14 29.74
CA LEU A 273 -4.15 -5.04 28.37
C LEU A 273 -2.81 -5.75 28.19
N SER A 274 -1.92 -5.66 29.19
CA SER A 274 -0.63 -6.35 29.16
C SER A 274 -0.79 -7.86 29.12
N THR A 275 -1.68 -8.41 29.95
CA THR A 275 -1.97 -9.85 30.00
C THR A 275 -2.56 -10.33 28.67
N PHE A 276 -3.51 -9.57 28.11
CA PHE A 276 -4.11 -9.92 26.82
C PHE A 276 -3.08 -9.85 25.70
N ARG A 277 -2.23 -8.82 25.68
CA ARG A 277 -1.13 -8.68 24.72
C ARG A 277 -0.19 -9.88 24.78
N ASP A 278 0.25 -10.27 25.96
CA ASP A 278 1.15 -11.41 26.13
C ASP A 278 0.47 -12.73 25.70
N HIS A 279 -0.84 -12.86 25.95
CA HIS A 279 -1.65 -13.99 25.47
C HIS A 279 -1.71 -14.07 23.94
N VAL A 280 -2.02 -12.97 23.24
CA VAL A 280 -2.10 -12.98 21.77
C VAL A 280 -0.74 -13.19 21.10
N HIS A 281 0.35 -12.65 21.66
CA HIS A 281 1.70 -12.95 21.16
C HIS A 281 2.10 -14.40 21.43
N SER A 282 1.72 -14.97 22.56
CA SER A 282 1.94 -16.39 22.84
C SER A 282 1.18 -17.27 21.85
N ALA A 283 -0.09 -16.97 21.56
CA ALA A 283 -0.86 -17.67 20.56
C ALA A 283 -0.24 -17.56 19.15
N ARG A 284 0.20 -16.35 18.77
CA ARG A 284 0.92 -16.10 17.50
C ARG A 284 2.15 -17.00 17.37
N ILE A 285 3.07 -16.95 18.34
CA ILE A 285 4.33 -17.72 18.31
C ILE A 285 4.07 -19.22 18.21
N ARG A 286 3.02 -19.72 18.87
CA ARG A 286 2.65 -21.14 18.82
C ARG A 286 2.09 -21.52 17.45
N ALA A 287 1.19 -20.71 16.89
CA ALA A 287 0.66 -20.92 15.55
C ALA A 287 1.78 -20.90 14.49
N GLU A 288 2.71 -19.95 14.57
CA GLU A 288 3.88 -19.84 13.69
C GLU A 288 4.81 -21.07 13.76
N ARG A 289 4.84 -21.77 14.91
CA ARG A 289 5.58 -23.03 15.08
C ARG A 289 4.85 -24.27 14.56
N GLY A 290 3.60 -24.11 14.11
CA GLY A 290 2.75 -25.19 13.63
C GLY A 290 1.85 -25.83 14.69
N ASP A 291 1.71 -25.24 15.88
CA ASP A 291 0.72 -25.72 16.85
C ASP A 291 -0.70 -25.42 16.33
N LEU A 292 -1.54 -26.46 16.24
CA LEU A 292 -2.96 -26.34 15.88
C LEU A 292 -3.83 -25.87 17.05
N ILE A 293 -3.44 -24.79 17.72
CA ILE A 293 -4.24 -24.21 18.81
C ILE A 293 -5.45 -23.48 18.25
N HIS A 294 -6.65 -23.68 18.83
CA HIS A 294 -7.87 -22.93 18.46
C HIS A 294 -8.13 -22.89 16.94
N ASN A 295 -7.85 -24.02 16.26
CA ASN A 295 -7.86 -24.14 14.80
C ASN A 295 -7.04 -23.06 14.08
N ALA A 296 -5.85 -22.74 14.61
CA ALA A 296 -4.97 -21.75 14.03
C ALA A 296 -4.71 -22.02 12.55
N PHE A 297 -4.88 -20.98 11.74
CA PHE A 297 -4.64 -20.99 10.31
C PHE A 297 -3.65 -19.88 9.97
N VAL A 298 -2.44 -20.27 9.58
CA VAL A 298 -1.37 -19.34 9.20
C VAL A 298 -1.44 -19.09 7.69
N GLY A 299 -1.35 -17.81 7.31
CA GLY A 299 -1.34 -17.35 5.92
C GLY A 299 -0.06 -17.74 5.15
N PRO A 300 0.10 -17.27 3.91
CA PRO A 300 1.25 -17.63 3.07
C PRO A 300 2.62 -17.24 3.61
N HIS A 301 2.72 -16.17 4.39
CA HIS A 301 3.97 -15.78 5.04
C HIS A 301 4.10 -16.44 6.43
N ASP A 302 5.21 -17.14 6.66
CA ASP A 302 5.47 -17.99 7.83
C ASP A 302 5.64 -17.24 9.18
N GLY A 303 5.29 -15.95 9.25
CA GLY A 303 5.29 -15.20 10.50
C GLY A 303 4.94 -13.72 10.36
N LEU A 304 4.31 -13.17 11.39
CA LEU A 304 4.04 -11.75 11.48
C LEU A 304 5.27 -11.06 12.11
N GLU A 305 5.89 -10.12 11.39
CA GLU A 305 7.10 -9.40 11.83
C GLU A 305 6.82 -8.35 12.94
N VAL A 306 5.76 -8.55 13.73
CA VAL A 306 5.31 -7.62 14.77
C VAL A 306 6.14 -7.74 16.05
N ASP A 307 6.45 -6.59 16.65
CA ASP A 307 7.28 -6.45 17.84
C ASP A 307 6.46 -6.72 19.12
N PRO A 308 6.77 -7.78 19.90
CA PRO A 308 6.05 -8.11 21.13
C PRO A 308 6.15 -7.06 22.23
N GLN A 309 7.10 -6.13 22.14
CA GLN A 309 7.25 -5.06 23.13
C GLN A 309 6.36 -3.86 22.84
N LYS A 310 5.85 -3.72 21.61
CA LYS A 310 4.96 -2.61 21.23
C LYS A 310 3.52 -2.88 21.67
N ASP A 311 2.73 -1.81 21.70
CA ASP A 311 1.29 -1.89 21.88
C ASP A 311 0.62 -2.59 20.69
N ILE A 312 -0.55 -3.17 20.95
CA ILE A 312 -1.41 -3.81 19.96
C ILE A 312 -2.60 -2.92 19.62
N ASN A 313 -3.05 -2.99 18.37
CA ASN A 313 -4.29 -2.38 17.93
C ASN A 313 -5.42 -3.40 18.08
N ILE A 314 -6.54 -3.01 18.68
CA ILE A 314 -7.69 -3.91 18.86
C ILE A 314 -8.84 -3.37 18.02
N ARG A 315 -9.42 -4.23 17.17
CA ARG A 315 -10.57 -3.93 16.33
C ARG A 315 -11.66 -4.94 16.59
N THR A 316 -12.91 -4.52 16.50
CA THR A 316 -14.05 -5.43 16.64
C THR A 316 -14.98 -5.33 15.45
N VAL A 317 -15.46 -6.50 15.02
CA VAL A 317 -16.36 -6.66 13.88
C VAL A 317 -17.50 -7.57 14.30
N LEU A 318 -18.72 -7.18 13.95
CA LEU A 318 -19.92 -7.99 14.09
C LEU A 318 -20.54 -8.18 12.71
N ILE A 319 -20.65 -9.43 12.26
CA ILE A 319 -21.27 -9.79 10.98
C ILE A 319 -22.61 -10.45 11.28
N GLY A 320 -23.70 -9.95 10.71
CA GLY A 320 -25.01 -10.57 10.93
C GLY A 320 -26.17 -9.87 10.25
N GLY A 321 -27.21 -10.64 9.97
CA GLY A 321 -28.43 -10.15 9.34
C GLY A 321 -28.29 -9.81 7.86
N ARG A 322 -29.44 -9.65 7.19
CA ARG A 322 -29.57 -9.30 5.77
C ARG A 322 -29.80 -7.81 5.58
N THR A 323 -29.36 -7.29 4.44
CA THR A 323 -29.64 -5.91 4.02
C THR A 323 -30.99 -5.83 3.31
N VAL A 324 -31.81 -4.87 3.73
CA VAL A 324 -33.09 -4.51 3.11
C VAL A 324 -32.99 -3.14 2.42
N ASP A 325 -32.37 -2.17 3.08
CA ASP A 325 -32.18 -0.80 2.58
C ASP A 325 -30.73 -0.36 2.83
N ASP A 326 -29.88 -0.58 1.83
CA ASP A 326 -28.43 -0.38 1.91
C ASP A 326 -28.04 1.04 2.32
N ARG A 327 -28.78 2.06 1.84
CA ARG A 327 -28.50 3.46 2.15
C ARG A 327 -28.83 3.79 3.60
N ALA A 328 -30.02 3.38 4.06
CA ALA A 328 -30.42 3.63 5.45
C ALA A 328 -29.54 2.85 6.44
N GLU A 329 -29.19 1.60 6.09
CA GLU A 329 -28.28 0.76 6.87
C GLU A 329 -26.86 1.33 6.95
N SER A 330 -26.32 1.82 5.84
CA SER A 330 -25.00 2.46 5.84
C SER A 330 -24.96 3.70 6.73
N ALA A 331 -25.99 4.56 6.68
CA ALA A 331 -26.07 5.74 7.54
C ALA A 331 -26.17 5.34 9.03
N LYS A 332 -27.03 4.38 9.36
CA LYS A 332 -27.22 3.91 10.74
C LYS A 332 -25.98 3.23 11.31
N ARG A 333 -25.26 2.45 10.49
CA ARG A 333 -23.97 1.85 10.85
C ARG A 333 -22.93 2.91 11.15
N HIS A 334 -22.80 3.91 10.28
CA HIS A 334 -21.86 5.02 10.49
C HIS A 334 -22.13 5.73 11.82
N ASP A 335 -23.41 6.08 12.08
CA ASP A 335 -23.78 6.66 13.37
C ASP A 335 -23.41 5.73 14.53
N TYR A 336 -23.81 4.46 14.47
CA TYR A 336 -23.54 3.50 15.54
C TYR A 336 -22.04 3.32 15.82
N GLU A 337 -21.22 3.18 14.79
CA GLU A 337 -19.77 3.00 14.88
C GLU A 337 -19.06 4.20 15.53
N HIS A 338 -19.56 5.42 15.30
CA HIS A 338 -18.98 6.65 15.85
C HIS A 338 -19.48 7.00 17.27
N HIS A 339 -20.61 6.46 17.71
CA HIS A 339 -21.18 6.76 19.04
C HIS A 339 -20.66 5.84 20.16
N PHE A 340 -19.88 4.80 19.86
CA PHE A 340 -19.35 3.87 20.86
C PHE A 340 -17.81 3.90 20.96
N THR A 341 -17.33 3.86 22.21
CA THR A 341 -15.91 3.71 22.53
C THR A 341 -15.73 2.46 23.39
N PRO A 342 -14.95 1.45 22.96
CA PRO A 342 -14.32 1.31 21.64
C PRO A 342 -15.35 1.06 20.52
N PRO A 343 -15.05 1.43 19.27
CA PRO A 343 -15.97 1.27 18.15
C PRO A 343 -16.15 -0.22 17.79
N VAL A 344 -17.40 -0.59 17.49
CA VAL A 344 -17.77 -1.92 16.99
C VAL A 344 -18.25 -1.77 15.56
N ARG A 345 -17.50 -2.31 14.59
CA ARG A 345 -17.89 -2.32 13.18
C ARG A 345 -19.02 -3.31 12.96
N VAL A 346 -20.10 -2.89 12.32
CA VAL A 346 -21.26 -3.77 12.06
C VAL A 346 -21.41 -3.99 10.55
N GLU A 347 -21.52 -5.23 10.13
CA GLU A 347 -21.68 -5.60 8.73
C GLU A 347 -22.86 -6.57 8.55
N SER A 348 -23.69 -6.31 7.53
CA SER A 348 -24.63 -7.32 7.04
C SER A 348 -23.88 -8.35 6.20
N TRP A 349 -24.46 -9.55 6.09
CA TRP A 349 -23.94 -10.59 5.20
C TRP A 349 -23.84 -10.13 3.75
N ASP A 350 -24.85 -9.41 3.27
CA ASP A 350 -24.88 -8.88 1.89
C ASP A 350 -23.79 -7.82 1.63
N THR A 351 -23.39 -7.04 2.64
CA THR A 351 -22.28 -6.11 2.50
C THR A 351 -20.94 -6.83 2.57
N TRP A 352 -20.79 -7.73 3.53
CA TRP A 352 -19.53 -8.40 3.81
C TRP A 352 -19.09 -9.26 2.62
N ILE A 353 -20.02 -10.00 2.02
CA ILE A 353 -19.71 -10.89 0.88
C ILE A 353 -19.21 -10.15 -0.36
N ARG A 354 -19.60 -8.89 -0.55
CA ARG A 354 -19.13 -8.05 -1.67
C ARG A 354 -17.65 -7.68 -1.57
N ARG A 355 -17.03 -7.86 -0.41
CA ARG A 355 -15.61 -7.56 -0.18
C ARG A 355 -14.70 -8.76 -0.40
N LEU A 356 -15.27 -9.96 -0.53
CA LEU A 356 -14.51 -11.16 -0.81
C LEU A 356 -13.91 -11.06 -2.22
N GLN A 357 -12.64 -11.43 -2.34
CA GLN A 357 -11.89 -11.43 -3.59
C GLN A 357 -11.98 -12.78 -4.31
N ARG A 358 -12.30 -13.85 -3.57
CA ARG A 358 -12.53 -15.20 -4.12
C ARG A 358 -13.75 -15.29 -5.04
N SER A 359 -13.68 -16.24 -5.98
CA SER A 359 -14.74 -16.55 -6.95
C SER A 359 -15.87 -17.41 -6.39
#